data_AF-A0AAN1WFD4-F1
#
_entry.id   AF-A0AAN1WFD4-F1
#
_cell.length_a   1.000
_cell.length_b   1.000
_cell.length_c   1.000
_cell.angle_alpha   90.00
_cell.angle_beta   90.00
_cell.angle_gamma   90.00
#
_symmetry.space_group_name_H-M   'P 1'
#
loop_
_entity.id
_entity.type
_entity.pdbx_description
1 polymer ?
#
loop_
_entity_poly.entity_id
_entity_poly.type
_entity_poly.pdbx_seq_one_letter_code
_entity_poly.pdbx_strand_id
1 'polypeptide(L)'
;MKVSRMSALALLATASILSGCDGETLFITEYESSSSNVSSETMITLATELEQARALWSQHEHKALSYDYYRSCFCFGRDDFHIEWESGGIVRETPLSDEETPIDQEVIPSIETLFDQIASALAADHEVQASFNPTWGYPENVSINTVPGAEDTTTTYSINNFAPTSPYTTQLSNWQRVESGNYQYTLISQENFFFSASYDITVREGVEVSRTITADTSYGEPRAQSINDIFNKLSYSGSADRVHAEFDPVFHYPSSVFIDYETAVFDDELSYSISDFTPLSITHEQLSDHLTGWESLGMQSYSMTVHIGCFCSMNGPVEVTLEGGKIARAYSLQYQRELTLQELESPYLTIHSLFKYLQQQLDLGLSTVEVIFDQSLHFPIDIMIDREGLPVDAGIPLQISDFKIIELNNSSSSSSVGQNECNGHSPYEYDPVCNPDFHYDIHCPAGYDPKPDEYCLTRDTSSSSSTNINEHLY
;
A
#
# COMPACT_ATOMS: atom_id res chain seq x y z
N MET A 1 37.95 -15.46 47.39
CA MET A 1 37.94 -16.93 47.27
C MET A 1 37.36 -17.24 45.89
N LYS A 2 38.14 -17.91 45.03
CA LYS A 2 37.91 -18.29 43.61
C LYS A 2 37.55 -17.17 42.61
N VAL A 3 38.61 -16.65 41.98
CA VAL A 3 38.60 -16.03 40.65
C VAL A 3 39.05 -17.11 39.66
N SER A 4 38.32 -17.34 38.58
CA SER A 4 38.77 -18.23 37.49
C SER A 4 39.13 -17.39 36.27
N ARG A 5 40.39 -17.51 35.86
CA ARG A 5 40.97 -17.02 34.60
C ARG A 5 40.95 -18.16 33.59
N MET A 6 40.78 -17.83 32.31
CA MET A 6 41.35 -18.52 31.15
C MET A 6 40.99 -17.70 29.91
N SER A 7 41.74 -17.60 28.82
CA SER A 7 43.18 -17.53 28.54
C SER A 7 43.23 -17.32 27.02
N ALA A 8 43.77 -16.20 26.55
CA ALA A 8 43.99 -15.94 25.14
C ALA A 8 45.15 -16.79 24.61
N LEU A 9 44.94 -17.51 23.50
CA LEU A 9 45.99 -18.22 22.77
C LEU A 9 46.37 -17.39 21.53
N ALA A 10 47.60 -16.89 21.51
CA ALA A 10 48.25 -16.32 20.33
C ALA A 10 49.19 -17.40 19.75
N LEU A 11 49.01 -17.75 18.48
CA LEU A 11 49.93 -18.64 17.76
C LEU A 11 50.94 -17.79 16.97
N LEU A 12 52.23 -17.92 17.34
CA LEU A 12 53.39 -17.43 16.62
C LEU A 12 53.81 -18.48 15.58
N ALA A 13 53.95 -18.07 14.32
CA ALA A 13 54.58 -18.89 13.28
C ALA A 13 56.11 -18.72 13.34
N THR A 14 56.83 -19.81 13.61
CA THR A 14 58.29 -19.90 13.47
C THR A 14 58.65 -20.58 12.16
N ALA A 15 59.38 -19.90 11.28
CA ALA A 15 59.99 -20.49 10.09
C ALA A 15 61.52 -20.47 10.21
N SER A 16 62.13 -21.63 10.02
CA SER A 16 63.57 -21.92 9.96
C SER A 16 63.69 -23.37 9.51
N ILE A 17 64.56 -23.87 8.62
CA ILE A 17 65.71 -23.44 7.80
C ILE A 17 65.87 -24.59 6.76
N LEU A 18 66.39 -24.34 5.55
CA LEU A 18 67.53 -25.10 4.99
C LEU A 18 67.93 -24.65 3.57
N SER A 19 69.21 -24.32 3.47
CA SER A 19 69.99 -24.09 2.26
C SER A 19 70.57 -25.40 1.72
N GLY A 20 70.67 -25.54 0.38
CA GLY A 20 71.84 -26.15 -0.24
C GLY A 20 71.61 -27.19 -1.35
N CYS A 21 72.19 -26.88 -2.52
CA CYS A 21 72.82 -27.75 -3.52
C CYS A 21 72.14 -27.95 -4.90
N ASP A 22 73.02 -27.88 -5.89
CA ASP A 22 72.87 -27.73 -7.33
C ASP A 22 72.27 -28.93 -8.06
N GLY A 23 71.73 -28.69 -9.26
CA GLY A 23 71.70 -29.69 -10.32
C GLY A 23 70.48 -29.66 -11.24
N GLU A 24 70.75 -29.38 -12.52
CA GLU A 24 69.98 -29.76 -13.71
C GLU A 24 68.67 -29.02 -14.02
N THR A 25 68.79 -28.12 -15.02
CA THR A 25 67.71 -27.48 -15.75
C THR A 25 66.96 -28.51 -16.60
N LEU A 26 65.84 -29.02 -16.08
CA LEU A 26 64.83 -29.71 -16.86
C LEU A 26 63.70 -28.71 -17.15
N PHE A 27 63.55 -28.30 -18.41
CA PHE A 27 62.41 -27.49 -18.85
C PHE A 27 61.14 -28.38 -18.84
N ILE A 28 60.44 -28.38 -17.71
CA ILE A 28 59.03 -28.76 -17.67
C ILE A 28 58.26 -27.48 -17.94
N THR A 29 57.53 -27.45 -19.06
CA THR A 29 56.52 -26.42 -19.31
C THR A 29 55.37 -26.70 -18.37
N GLU A 30 55.39 -26.09 -17.19
CA GLU A 30 54.22 -26.03 -16.31
C GLU A 30 53.15 -25.21 -17.02
N TYR A 31 52.10 -25.89 -17.43
CA TYR A 31 50.85 -25.27 -17.84
C TYR A 31 50.20 -24.79 -16.54
N GLU A 32 50.44 -23.52 -16.17
CA GLU A 32 49.74 -22.86 -15.06
C GLU A 32 48.24 -22.85 -15.37
N SER A 33 47.54 -23.83 -14.79
CA SER A 33 46.09 -23.85 -14.66
C SER A 33 45.66 -22.72 -13.70
N SER A 34 45.52 -21.51 -14.24
CA SER A 34 45.16 -20.29 -13.51
C SER A 34 43.67 -20.17 -13.15
N SER A 35 42.87 -21.22 -13.33
CA SER A 35 41.41 -21.16 -13.14
C SER A 35 40.92 -21.62 -11.75
N SER A 36 41.78 -22.10 -10.85
CA SER A 36 41.34 -22.68 -9.57
C SER A 36 41.23 -21.69 -8.40
N ASN A 37 41.81 -20.49 -8.50
CA ASN A 37 41.82 -19.56 -7.35
C ASN A 37 40.55 -18.69 -7.24
N VAL A 38 39.83 -18.43 -8.34
CA VAL A 38 38.65 -17.54 -8.32
C VAL A 38 37.45 -18.20 -7.61
N SER A 39 37.27 -19.52 -7.78
CA SER A 39 36.17 -20.27 -7.15
C SER A 39 36.26 -20.30 -5.63
N SER A 40 37.46 -20.38 -5.07
CA SER A 40 37.65 -20.42 -3.61
C SER A 40 37.30 -19.10 -2.91
N GLU A 41 37.55 -17.94 -3.54
CA GLU A 41 37.31 -16.63 -2.93
C GLU A 41 35.81 -16.27 -2.91
N THR A 42 35.09 -16.62 -3.98
CA THR A 42 33.64 -16.46 -4.05
C THR A 42 32.92 -17.32 -3.01
N MET A 43 33.33 -18.58 -2.82
CA MET A 43 32.73 -19.48 -1.82
C MET A 43 32.92 -18.99 -0.39
N ILE A 44 34.10 -18.44 -0.06
CA ILE A 44 34.38 -17.86 1.26
C ILE A 44 33.51 -16.63 1.52
N THR A 45 33.29 -15.82 0.48
CA THR A 45 32.43 -14.64 0.57
C THR A 45 30.98 -15.04 0.83
N LEU A 46 30.45 -15.99 0.06
CA LEU A 46 29.06 -16.43 0.20
C LEU A 46 28.80 -17.14 1.54
N ALA A 47 29.73 -17.95 2.03
CA ALA A 47 29.62 -18.56 3.36
C ALA A 47 29.57 -17.51 4.47
N THR A 48 30.33 -16.41 4.32
CA THR A 48 30.30 -15.29 5.28
C THR A 48 28.98 -14.53 5.21
N GLU A 49 28.47 -14.28 4.01
CA GLU A 49 27.16 -13.65 3.79
C GLU A 49 26.02 -14.51 4.37
N LEU A 50 26.07 -15.83 4.18
CA LEU A 50 25.10 -16.77 4.73
C LEU A 50 25.03 -16.71 6.26
N GLU A 51 26.18 -16.67 6.94
CA GLU A 51 26.23 -16.57 8.40
C GLU A 51 25.72 -15.21 8.90
N GLN A 52 26.05 -14.11 8.20
CA GLN A 52 25.53 -12.78 8.53
C GLN A 52 24.01 -12.71 8.34
N ALA A 53 23.51 -13.26 7.24
CA ALA A 53 22.09 -13.33 6.92
C ALA A 53 21.32 -14.20 7.94
N ARG A 54 21.87 -15.37 8.31
CA ARG A 54 21.31 -16.24 9.35
C ARG A 54 21.27 -15.54 10.71
N ALA A 55 22.34 -14.83 11.07
CA ALA A 55 22.39 -14.05 12.30
C ALA A 55 21.34 -12.92 12.30
N LEU A 56 21.19 -12.20 11.18
CA LEU A 56 20.15 -11.18 11.02
C LEU A 56 18.75 -11.79 11.12
N TRP A 57 18.50 -12.92 10.45
CA TRP A 57 17.23 -13.65 10.55
C TRP A 57 16.90 -14.02 11.99
N SER A 58 17.87 -14.54 12.74
CA SER A 58 17.68 -14.97 14.13
C SER A 58 17.46 -13.82 15.13
N GLN A 59 17.77 -12.57 14.76
CA GLN A 59 17.47 -11.40 15.59
C GLN A 59 15.98 -11.04 15.56
N HIS A 60 15.25 -11.54 14.57
CA HIS A 60 13.82 -11.34 14.41
C HIS A 60 13.11 -12.60 14.90
N GLU A 61 12.36 -12.54 16.02
CA GLU A 61 11.52 -13.68 16.40
C GLU A 61 10.24 -13.68 15.57
N HIS A 62 10.22 -14.50 14.51
CA HIS A 62 9.07 -14.60 13.62
C HIS A 62 8.03 -15.56 14.19
N LYS A 63 7.07 -15.03 14.96
CA LYS A 63 5.92 -15.84 15.40
C LYS A 63 4.96 -16.17 14.27
N ALA A 64 4.89 -15.31 13.25
CA ALA A 64 4.07 -15.52 12.06
C ALA A 64 4.61 -14.72 10.86
N LEU A 65 4.55 -15.30 9.66
CA LEU A 65 5.02 -14.68 8.42
C LEU A 65 4.24 -15.18 7.20
N SER A 66 4.24 -14.39 6.13
CA SER A 66 3.60 -14.67 4.85
C SER A 66 4.59 -14.41 3.73
N TYR A 67 4.68 -15.29 2.74
CA TYR A 67 5.54 -15.10 1.58
C TYR A 67 5.14 -15.99 0.40
N ASP A 68 5.55 -15.59 -0.79
CA ASP A 68 5.43 -16.42 -1.99
C ASP A 68 6.73 -17.22 -2.17
N TYR A 69 6.62 -18.54 -2.19
CA TYR A 69 7.71 -19.47 -2.43
C TYR A 69 7.62 -19.98 -3.87
N TYR A 70 8.68 -19.73 -4.63
CA TYR A 70 8.88 -20.27 -5.97
C TYR A 70 10.00 -21.30 -5.91
N ARG A 71 9.79 -22.46 -6.53
CA ARG A 71 10.82 -23.48 -6.71
C ARG A 71 10.76 -23.97 -8.14
N SER A 72 11.93 -24.07 -8.76
CA SER A 72 12.07 -24.68 -10.07
C SER A 72 13.26 -25.64 -10.10
N CYS A 73 12.96 -26.88 -10.45
CA CYS A 73 13.93 -27.95 -10.63
C CYS A 73 13.50 -28.77 -11.86
N PHE A 74 14.44 -29.09 -12.75
CA PHE A 74 14.13 -29.89 -13.94
C PHE A 74 13.48 -31.25 -13.59
N CYS A 75 13.85 -31.83 -12.43
CA CYS A 75 13.36 -33.13 -11.97
C CYS A 75 11.90 -33.12 -11.49
N PHE A 76 11.42 -31.98 -10.95
CA PHE A 76 10.15 -31.91 -10.23
C PHE A 76 9.16 -30.89 -10.82
N GLY A 77 9.61 -30.07 -11.78
CA GLY A 77 8.78 -29.04 -12.38
C GLY A 77 8.93 -27.69 -11.69
N ARG A 78 7.85 -26.92 -11.72
CA ARG A 78 7.75 -25.58 -11.15
C ARG A 78 6.63 -25.59 -10.11
N ASP A 79 6.96 -25.13 -8.92
CA ASP A 79 6.05 -25.01 -7.80
C ASP A 79 5.99 -23.56 -7.35
N ASP A 80 4.79 -22.99 -7.31
CA ASP A 80 4.55 -21.61 -6.92
C ASP A 80 3.46 -21.58 -5.83
N PHE A 81 3.82 -21.19 -4.61
CA PHE A 81 2.93 -21.22 -3.45
C PHE A 81 2.93 -19.90 -2.69
N HIS A 82 1.77 -19.49 -2.21
CA HIS A 82 1.64 -18.55 -1.12
C HIS A 82 1.64 -19.31 0.22
N ILE A 83 2.58 -18.95 1.09
CA ILE A 83 2.82 -19.60 2.38
C ILE A 83 2.45 -18.63 3.49
N GLU A 84 1.57 -19.07 4.38
CA GLU A 84 1.37 -18.46 5.70
C GLU A 84 1.96 -19.42 6.74
N TRP A 85 2.84 -18.91 7.59
CA TRP A 85 3.56 -19.66 8.61
C TRP A 85 3.22 -19.10 9.99
N GLU A 86 2.98 -19.96 10.97
CA GLU A 86 2.86 -19.59 12.37
C GLU A 86 3.66 -20.56 13.25
N SER A 87 4.40 -20.02 14.23
CA SER A 87 5.01 -20.65 15.41
C SER A 87 4.99 -22.19 15.46
N GLY A 88 5.68 -22.85 14.53
CA GLY A 88 5.78 -24.32 14.47
C GLY A 88 5.48 -24.96 13.11
N GLY A 89 5.03 -24.20 12.11
CA GLY A 89 4.88 -24.74 10.75
C GLY A 89 4.05 -23.87 9.81
N ILE A 90 3.85 -24.38 8.60
CA ILE A 90 2.93 -23.84 7.61
C ILE A 90 1.51 -24.00 8.15
N VAL A 91 0.79 -22.89 8.29
CA VAL A 91 -0.65 -22.90 8.63
C VAL A 91 -1.51 -22.88 7.39
N ARG A 92 -1.01 -22.31 6.29
CA ARG A 92 -1.70 -22.27 5.01
C ARG A 92 -0.73 -22.30 3.84
N GLU A 93 -1.11 -23.06 2.84
CA GLU A 93 -0.43 -23.17 1.55
C GLU A 93 -1.49 -22.98 0.46
N THR A 94 -1.31 -21.99 -0.41
CA THR A 94 -2.22 -21.71 -1.52
C THR A 94 -1.43 -21.71 -2.83
N PRO A 95 -1.74 -22.59 -3.79
CA PRO A 95 -1.09 -22.55 -5.11
C PRO A 95 -1.32 -21.20 -5.78
N LEU A 96 -0.26 -20.63 -6.37
CA LEU A 96 -0.35 -19.39 -7.16
C LEU A 96 -0.67 -19.66 -8.64
N SER A 97 -0.51 -20.90 -9.11
CA SER A 97 -0.85 -21.32 -10.47
C SER A 97 -2.12 -22.18 -10.51
N ASP A 98 -2.94 -21.97 -11.54
CA ASP A 98 -4.16 -22.75 -11.81
C ASP A 98 -3.89 -24.18 -12.32
N GLU A 99 -2.63 -24.54 -12.61
CA GLU A 99 -2.27 -25.89 -13.03
C GLU A 99 -2.33 -26.84 -11.82
N GLU A 100 -3.40 -27.64 -11.76
CA GLU A 100 -3.54 -28.79 -10.84
C GLU A 100 -2.53 -29.90 -11.19
N THR A 101 -1.22 -29.63 -11.10
CA THR A 101 -0.25 -30.70 -11.03
C THR A 101 -0.42 -31.42 -9.69
N PRO A 102 -0.51 -32.77 -9.67
CA PRO A 102 -0.56 -33.53 -8.44
C PRO A 102 0.70 -33.21 -7.62
N ILE A 103 0.53 -32.40 -6.59
CA ILE A 103 1.58 -32.07 -5.64
C ILE A 103 1.91 -33.39 -4.92
N ASP A 104 3.06 -33.99 -5.25
CA ASP A 104 3.67 -34.91 -4.31
C ASP A 104 3.95 -34.06 -3.07
N GLN A 105 3.45 -34.46 -1.90
CA GLN A 105 3.45 -33.67 -0.65
C GLN A 105 4.87 -33.49 -0.10
N GLU A 106 5.78 -33.00 -0.92
CA GLU A 106 7.11 -32.62 -0.54
C GLU A 106 6.98 -31.40 0.35
N VAL A 107 7.53 -31.54 1.55
CA VAL A 107 7.42 -30.54 2.61
C VAL A 107 8.12 -29.26 2.14
N ILE A 108 7.34 -28.19 1.93
CA ILE A 108 7.90 -26.86 1.66
C ILE A 108 8.82 -26.50 2.83
N PRO A 109 10.12 -26.23 2.57
CA PRO A 109 11.09 -26.01 3.63
C PRO A 109 10.80 -24.71 4.39
N SER A 110 11.05 -24.72 5.71
CA SER A 110 11.10 -23.48 6.49
C SER A 110 12.29 -22.61 6.05
N ILE A 111 12.27 -21.32 6.37
CA ILE A 111 13.40 -20.42 6.07
C ILE A 111 14.70 -20.91 6.73
N GLU A 112 14.63 -21.45 7.95
CA GLU A 112 15.76 -22.09 8.65
C GLU A 112 16.28 -23.30 7.88
N THR A 113 15.37 -24.11 7.35
CA THR A 113 15.72 -25.28 6.54
C THR A 113 16.43 -24.85 5.24
N LEU A 114 16.01 -23.73 4.63
CA LEU A 114 16.68 -23.17 3.46
C LEU A 114 18.12 -22.74 3.79
N PHE A 115 18.35 -22.09 4.93
CA PHE A 115 19.70 -21.76 5.38
C PHE A 115 20.58 -23.01 5.52
N ASP A 116 20.04 -24.10 6.07
CA ASP A 116 20.77 -25.36 6.25
C ASP A 116 21.03 -26.08 4.92
N GLN A 117 20.11 -25.97 3.96
CA GLN A 117 20.31 -26.49 2.60
C GLN A 117 21.46 -25.76 1.88
N ILE A 118 21.51 -24.42 1.96
CA ILE A 118 22.61 -23.61 1.39
C ILE A 118 23.93 -23.99 2.04
N ALA A 119 23.98 -24.03 3.38
CA ALA A 119 25.20 -24.38 4.12
C ALA A 119 25.70 -25.79 3.75
N SER A 120 24.78 -26.75 3.64
CA SER A 120 25.11 -28.13 3.26
C SER A 120 25.64 -28.23 1.82
N ALA A 121 25.06 -27.47 0.89
CA ALA A 121 25.52 -27.42 -0.50
C ALA A 121 26.93 -26.82 -0.61
N LEU A 122 27.20 -25.72 0.11
CA LEU A 122 28.54 -25.13 0.19
C LEU A 122 29.57 -26.12 0.78
N ALA A 123 29.21 -26.84 1.83
CA ALA A 123 30.08 -27.84 2.46
C ALA A 123 30.38 -29.05 1.56
N ALA A 124 29.47 -29.34 0.62
CA ALA A 124 29.62 -30.40 -0.38
C ALA A 124 30.37 -29.93 -1.65
N ASP A 125 30.88 -28.70 -1.67
CA ASP A 125 31.56 -28.09 -2.83
C ASP A 125 30.66 -28.02 -4.09
N HIS A 126 29.35 -27.85 -3.88
CA HIS A 126 28.41 -27.57 -4.97
C HIS A 126 28.54 -26.10 -5.42
N GLU A 127 28.18 -25.82 -6.67
CA GLU A 127 28.09 -24.44 -7.16
C GLU A 127 26.80 -23.82 -6.62
N VAL A 128 26.95 -22.84 -5.72
CA VAL A 128 25.83 -22.15 -5.07
C VAL A 128 25.88 -20.67 -5.41
N GLN A 129 24.73 -20.13 -5.81
CA GLN A 129 24.50 -18.69 -5.92
C GLN A 129 23.32 -18.35 -5.02
N ALA A 130 23.49 -17.42 -4.08
CA ALA A 130 22.38 -16.97 -3.24
C ALA A 130 22.43 -15.46 -3.00
N SER A 131 21.27 -14.85 -2.88
CA SER A 131 21.10 -13.49 -2.35
C SER A 131 20.22 -13.53 -1.11
N PHE A 132 20.47 -12.62 -0.18
CA PHE A 132 19.74 -12.52 1.08
C PHE A 132 19.08 -11.15 1.20
N ASN A 133 17.89 -11.11 1.80
CA ASN A 133 17.21 -9.85 2.05
C ASN A 133 18.00 -9.00 3.05
N PRO A 134 18.36 -7.75 2.74
CA PRO A 134 19.24 -6.94 3.59
C PRO A 134 18.58 -6.46 4.89
N THR A 135 17.25 -6.50 4.99
CA THR A 135 16.49 -6.06 6.16
C THR A 135 16.21 -7.22 7.10
N TRP A 136 15.82 -8.36 6.54
CA TRP A 136 15.30 -9.51 7.28
C TRP A 136 16.26 -10.68 7.35
N GLY A 137 17.21 -10.78 6.42
CA GLY A 137 18.22 -11.83 6.38
C GLY A 137 17.79 -13.13 5.71
N TYR A 138 16.50 -13.35 5.37
CA TYR A 138 16.09 -14.60 4.71
C TYR A 138 16.72 -14.78 3.32
N PRO A 139 16.92 -16.02 2.83
CA PRO A 139 17.34 -16.28 1.46
C PRO A 139 16.27 -15.86 0.45
N GLU A 140 16.59 -14.90 -0.41
CA GLU A 140 15.63 -14.31 -1.36
C GLU A 140 15.67 -15.01 -2.72
N ASN A 141 16.86 -15.30 -3.23
CA ASN A 141 17.07 -16.07 -4.46
C ASN A 141 18.20 -17.05 -4.24
N VAL A 142 17.99 -18.33 -4.56
CA VAL A 142 19.00 -19.37 -4.40
C VAL A 142 19.01 -20.27 -5.62
N SER A 143 20.21 -20.59 -6.09
CA SER A 143 20.49 -21.59 -7.12
C SER A 143 21.57 -22.53 -6.60
N ILE A 144 21.26 -23.83 -6.57
CA ILE A 144 22.19 -24.89 -6.16
C ILE A 144 22.37 -25.85 -7.34
N ASN A 145 23.58 -25.90 -7.88
CA ASN A 145 23.99 -26.83 -8.90
C ASN A 145 24.85 -27.94 -8.28
N THR A 146 24.26 -29.14 -8.14
CA THR A 146 24.87 -30.28 -7.44
C THR A 146 25.90 -31.03 -8.29
N VAL A 147 25.86 -30.89 -9.61
CA VAL A 147 26.80 -31.54 -10.54
C VAL A 147 27.34 -30.49 -11.50
N PRO A 148 28.55 -29.94 -11.27
CA PRO A 148 29.15 -28.95 -12.15
C PRO A 148 29.16 -29.41 -13.61
N GLY A 149 28.54 -28.62 -14.49
CA GLY A 149 28.42 -28.91 -15.93
C GLY A 149 27.20 -29.74 -16.35
N ALA A 150 26.32 -30.15 -15.43
CA ALA A 150 25.03 -30.77 -15.74
C ALA A 150 23.89 -29.76 -15.56
N GLU A 151 23.38 -29.21 -16.67
CA GLU A 151 22.33 -28.18 -16.66
C GLU A 151 21.01 -28.67 -16.01
N ASP A 152 20.76 -29.98 -16.01
CA ASP A 152 19.53 -30.61 -15.51
C ASP A 152 19.54 -30.90 -13.99
N THR A 153 20.61 -30.54 -13.28
CA THR A 153 20.74 -30.80 -11.82
C THR A 153 20.59 -29.58 -10.95
N THR A 154 20.27 -28.42 -11.55
CA THR A 154 20.13 -27.16 -10.81
C THR A 154 18.76 -27.08 -10.17
N THR A 155 18.74 -26.82 -8.86
CA THR A 155 17.53 -26.46 -8.12
C THR A 155 17.58 -24.97 -7.81
N THR A 156 16.55 -24.25 -8.23
CA THR A 156 16.37 -22.83 -7.92
C THR A 156 15.16 -22.65 -7.03
N TYR A 157 15.26 -21.73 -6.07
CA TYR A 157 14.10 -21.26 -5.34
C TYR A 157 14.23 -19.76 -5.03
N SER A 158 13.09 -19.09 -4.90
CA SER A 158 13.04 -17.69 -4.50
C SER A 158 11.88 -17.42 -3.54
N ILE A 159 12.09 -16.50 -2.61
CA ILE A 159 11.07 -15.99 -1.70
C ILE A 159 10.73 -14.56 -2.14
N ASN A 160 9.46 -14.33 -2.47
CA ASN A 160 8.93 -13.03 -2.85
C ASN A 160 7.81 -12.61 -1.88
N ASN A 161 7.40 -11.34 -1.93
CA ASN A 161 6.25 -10.82 -1.16
C ASN A 161 6.30 -11.16 0.34
N PHE A 162 7.51 -11.21 0.92
CA PHE A 162 7.69 -11.49 2.34
C PHE A 162 7.10 -10.38 3.20
N ALA A 163 6.21 -10.77 4.11
CA ALA A 163 5.65 -9.90 5.12
C ALA A 163 5.55 -10.65 6.46
N PRO A 164 6.07 -10.11 7.57
CA PRO A 164 5.71 -10.62 8.88
C PRO A 164 4.19 -10.48 9.05
N THR A 165 3.48 -11.56 9.39
CA THR A 165 2.04 -11.48 9.60
C THR A 165 1.81 -10.92 11.00
N SER A 166 1.63 -9.62 11.05
CA SER A 166 1.11 -8.94 12.24
C SER A 166 -0.33 -9.37 12.49
N PRO A 167 -0.74 -9.66 13.75
CA PRO A 167 -2.15 -9.83 14.07
C PRO A 167 -2.96 -8.55 13.77
N TYR A 168 -2.29 -7.44 13.46
CA TYR A 168 -2.86 -6.14 13.12
C TYR A 168 -2.87 -5.82 11.62
N THR A 169 -2.59 -6.80 10.75
CA THR A 169 -2.63 -6.62 9.28
C THR A 169 -3.97 -6.07 8.79
N THR A 170 -5.08 -6.59 9.31
CA THR A 170 -6.43 -6.09 8.97
C THR A 170 -6.59 -4.62 9.36
N GLN A 171 -6.12 -4.22 10.54
CA GLN A 171 -6.20 -2.83 11.02
C GLN A 171 -5.30 -1.91 10.20
N LEU A 172 -4.11 -2.36 9.82
CA LEU A 172 -3.23 -1.61 8.92
C LEU A 172 -3.89 -1.39 7.56
N SER A 173 -4.45 -2.43 6.94
CA SER A 173 -5.17 -2.30 5.66
C SER A 173 -6.38 -1.37 5.78
N ASN A 174 -7.11 -1.45 6.90
CA ASN A 174 -8.24 -0.55 7.15
C ASN A 174 -7.78 0.90 7.32
N TRP A 175 -6.70 1.16 8.07
CA TRP A 175 -6.09 2.48 8.20
C TRP A 175 -5.62 3.02 6.85
N GLN A 176 -4.84 2.25 6.09
CA GLN A 176 -4.33 2.66 4.78
C GLN A 176 -5.46 2.97 3.77
N ARG A 177 -6.61 2.32 3.93
CA ARG A 177 -7.79 2.59 3.10
C ARG A 177 -8.43 3.95 3.41
N VAL A 178 -8.34 4.43 4.66
CA VAL A 178 -9.01 5.66 5.15
C VAL A 178 -8.04 6.79 5.51
N GLU A 179 -6.72 6.57 5.44
CA GLU A 179 -5.72 7.61 5.65
C GLU A 179 -5.87 8.67 4.54
N SER A 180 -6.18 9.92 4.92
CA SER A 180 -6.35 11.04 3.98
C SER A 180 -5.03 11.60 3.45
N GLY A 181 -3.90 11.13 3.97
CA GLY A 181 -2.57 11.73 3.80
C GLY A 181 -2.41 13.09 4.50
N ASN A 182 -3.50 13.74 4.91
CA ASN A 182 -3.48 15.06 5.56
C ASN A 182 -4.23 15.02 6.89
N TYR A 183 -3.50 15.02 7.99
CA TYR A 183 -4.08 14.96 9.32
C TYR A 183 -3.13 15.58 10.34
N GLN A 184 -3.67 15.89 11.51
CA GLN A 184 -2.90 16.24 12.70
C GLN A 184 -3.36 15.40 13.87
N TYR A 185 -2.47 15.18 14.83
CA TYR A 185 -2.76 14.39 16.02
C TYR A 185 -1.77 14.72 17.14
N THR A 186 -2.15 14.40 18.36
CA THR A 186 -1.24 14.41 19.52
C THR A 186 -0.76 12.99 19.77
N LEU A 187 0.56 12.79 19.81
CA LEU A 187 1.22 11.54 20.14
C LEU A 187 1.87 11.65 21.52
N ILE A 188 1.46 10.78 22.44
CA ILE A 188 2.21 10.51 23.66
C ILE A 188 3.04 9.26 23.42
N SER A 189 4.36 9.39 23.49
CA SER A 189 5.30 8.29 23.33
C SER A 189 6.05 8.06 24.63
N GLN A 190 6.09 6.81 25.09
CA GLN A 190 6.90 6.37 26.22
C GLN A 190 7.75 5.18 25.75
N GLU A 191 9.03 5.42 25.46
CA GLU A 191 9.93 4.39 24.91
C GLU A 191 10.79 3.65 25.92
N ASN A 192 10.63 4.02 27.19
CA ASN A 192 11.07 3.28 28.36
C ASN A 192 10.38 3.88 29.59
N PHE A 193 10.57 3.24 30.74
CA PHE A 193 9.97 3.65 31.99
C PHE A 193 10.26 5.09 32.42
N PHE A 194 11.38 5.67 31.99
CA PHE A 194 11.85 6.96 32.49
C PHE A 194 11.44 8.14 31.62
N PHE A 195 11.08 7.92 30.35
CA PHE A 195 10.93 9.01 29.39
C PHE A 195 9.59 8.93 28.68
N SER A 196 8.82 10.00 28.83
CA SER A 196 7.59 10.24 28.10
C SER A 196 7.62 11.62 27.47
N ALA A 197 7.09 11.74 26.27
CA ALA A 197 6.97 13.02 25.59
C ALA A 197 5.67 13.08 24.82
N SER A 198 5.12 14.30 24.74
CA SER A 198 3.91 14.60 23.99
C SER A 198 4.27 15.47 22.79
N TYR A 199 3.77 15.10 21.62
CA TYR A 199 4.06 15.74 20.34
C TYR A 199 2.75 16.08 19.63
N ASP A 200 2.61 17.32 19.17
CA ASP A 200 1.61 17.67 18.17
C ASP A 200 2.24 17.50 16.79
N ILE A 201 1.70 16.56 16.01
CA ILE A 201 2.23 16.16 14.71
C ILE A 201 1.25 16.58 13.62
N THR A 202 1.77 17.12 12.52
CA THR A 202 1.02 17.43 11.32
C THR A 202 1.61 16.67 10.15
N VAL A 203 0.78 15.90 9.47
CA VAL A 203 1.11 15.13 8.26
C VAL A 203 0.40 15.76 7.07
N ARG A 204 1.12 15.94 5.96
CA ARG A 204 0.57 16.33 4.67
C ARG A 204 1.10 15.41 3.58
N GLU A 205 0.22 14.94 2.73
CA GLU A 205 0.53 14.01 1.65
C GLU A 205 1.29 12.75 2.15
N GLY A 206 0.93 12.27 3.34
CA GLY A 206 1.58 11.13 4.00
C GLY A 206 2.95 11.44 4.60
N VAL A 207 3.42 12.69 4.53
CA VAL A 207 4.73 13.12 5.05
C VAL A 207 4.54 14.03 6.27
N GLU A 208 5.29 13.76 7.34
CA GLU A 208 5.34 14.66 8.49
C GLU A 208 5.93 16.02 8.08
N VAL A 209 5.15 17.09 8.22
CA VAL A 209 5.57 18.47 7.89
C VAL A 209 5.83 19.33 9.11
N SER A 210 5.34 18.94 10.29
CA SER A 210 5.54 19.65 11.54
C SER A 210 5.42 18.72 12.74
N ARG A 211 6.26 18.97 13.75
CA ARG A 211 6.24 18.34 15.06
C ARG A 211 6.58 19.37 16.13
N THR A 212 5.70 19.52 17.11
CA THR A 212 5.91 20.43 18.25
C THR A 212 5.82 19.65 19.55
N ILE A 213 6.83 19.78 20.40
CA ILE A 213 6.85 19.14 21.73
C ILE A 213 5.95 19.96 22.67
N THR A 214 4.92 19.33 23.24
CA THR A 214 3.93 20.01 24.09
C THR A 214 4.10 19.76 25.58
N ALA A 215 4.71 18.65 25.97
CA ALA A 215 5.06 18.36 27.36
C ALA A 215 6.37 17.58 27.43
N ASP A 216 7.32 18.10 28.20
CA ASP A 216 8.68 17.57 28.30
C ASP A 216 8.89 16.77 29.59
N THR A 217 9.28 15.50 29.46
CA THR A 217 10.04 14.80 30.51
C THR A 217 11.40 14.33 29.96
N SER A 218 12.21 15.31 29.60
CA SER A 218 13.66 15.27 29.45
C SER A 218 14.23 14.26 28.44
N TYR A 219 13.74 14.12 27.20
CA TYR A 219 14.44 13.27 26.19
C TYR A 219 14.23 13.64 24.70
N GLY A 220 15.05 12.98 23.85
CA GLY A 220 15.19 13.17 22.39
C GLY A 220 14.02 12.66 21.53
N GLU A 221 14.20 12.72 20.20
CA GLU A 221 13.15 12.39 19.21
C GLU A 221 12.57 10.97 19.41
N PRO A 222 11.24 10.79 19.32
CA PRO A 222 10.64 9.47 19.44
C PRO A 222 10.98 8.65 18.20
N ARG A 223 11.07 7.32 18.34
CA ARG A 223 11.40 6.44 17.21
C ARG A 223 10.24 6.26 16.25
N ALA A 224 9.00 6.50 16.68
CA ALA A 224 7.84 6.50 15.79
C ALA A 224 7.62 7.93 15.25
N GLN A 225 7.77 8.10 13.93
CA GLN A 225 7.58 9.38 13.28
C GLN A 225 6.14 9.53 12.74
N SER A 226 5.53 8.42 12.35
CA SER A 226 4.17 8.37 11.80
C SER A 226 3.30 7.30 12.46
N ILE A 227 2.00 7.34 12.17
CA ILE A 227 1.05 6.26 12.50
C ILE A 227 1.48 4.94 11.85
N ASN A 228 1.98 5.00 10.62
CA ASN A 228 2.52 3.84 9.91
C ASN A 228 3.76 3.25 10.61
N ASP A 229 4.61 4.08 11.25
CA ASP A 229 5.72 3.58 12.06
C ASP A 229 5.26 2.83 13.32
N ILE A 230 4.11 3.20 13.89
CA ILE A 230 3.53 2.48 15.02
C ILE A 230 3.00 1.12 14.55
N PHE A 231 2.32 1.04 13.40
CA PHE A 231 1.93 -0.24 12.80
C PHE A 231 3.13 -1.13 12.45
N ASN A 232 4.19 -0.52 11.93
CA ASN A 232 5.46 -1.18 11.70
C ASN A 232 5.96 -1.79 13.02
N LYS A 233 6.09 -1.00 14.08
CA LYS A 233 6.49 -1.50 15.41
C LYS A 233 5.60 -2.61 15.96
N LEU A 234 4.29 -2.51 15.79
CA LEU A 234 3.35 -3.59 16.14
C LEU A 234 3.63 -4.87 15.35
N SER A 235 3.99 -4.75 14.07
CA SER A 235 4.34 -5.89 13.22
C SER A 235 5.67 -6.54 13.63
N TYR A 236 6.63 -5.75 14.13
CA TYR A 236 7.90 -6.25 14.67
C TYR A 236 7.80 -6.75 16.12
N SER A 237 6.72 -6.43 16.84
CA SER A 237 6.53 -6.83 18.24
C SER A 237 6.18 -8.30 18.44
N GLY A 238 6.28 -9.12 17.37
CA GLY A 238 6.06 -10.56 17.43
C GLY A 238 6.93 -11.25 18.48
N SER A 239 8.14 -10.77 18.77
CA SER A 239 8.99 -11.31 19.85
C SER A 239 8.54 -10.96 21.25
N ALA A 240 7.71 -9.94 21.42
CA ALA A 240 7.39 -9.42 22.74
C ALA A 240 6.60 -10.43 23.57
N ASP A 241 6.87 -10.47 24.87
CA ASP A 241 6.11 -11.25 25.86
C ASP A 241 4.64 -10.83 25.89
N ARG A 242 4.37 -9.52 25.76
CA ARG A 242 3.01 -8.98 25.73
C ARG A 242 2.89 -7.81 24.77
N VAL A 243 1.93 -7.92 23.86
CA VAL A 243 1.50 -6.83 22.98
C VAL A 243 0.01 -6.58 23.22
N HIS A 244 -0.34 -5.32 23.41
CA HIS A 244 -1.72 -4.87 23.47
C HIS A 244 -1.88 -3.63 22.61
N ALA A 245 -2.90 -3.61 21.77
CA ALA A 245 -3.22 -2.46 20.93
C ALA A 245 -4.74 -2.26 20.88
N GLU A 246 -5.15 -1.02 21.05
CA GLU A 246 -6.50 -0.54 20.81
C GLU A 246 -6.49 0.35 19.57
N PHE A 247 -7.59 0.32 18.82
CA PHE A 247 -7.71 1.04 17.55
C PHE A 247 -8.93 1.95 17.59
N ASP A 248 -8.81 3.10 16.92
CA ASP A 248 -9.96 3.95 16.68
C ASP A 248 -11.02 3.22 15.84
N PRO A 249 -12.30 3.21 16.24
CA PRO A 249 -13.33 2.43 15.55
C PRO A 249 -13.73 3.03 14.20
N VAL A 250 -13.39 4.29 13.91
CA VAL A 250 -13.75 5.01 12.68
C VAL A 250 -12.56 5.06 11.72
N PHE A 251 -11.42 5.52 12.20
CA PHE A 251 -10.22 5.73 11.40
C PHE A 251 -9.25 4.55 11.44
N HIS A 252 -9.43 3.60 12.36
CA HIS A 252 -8.61 2.38 12.45
C HIS A 252 -7.12 2.57 12.76
N TYR A 253 -6.66 3.79 13.07
CA TYR A 253 -5.30 3.99 13.61
C TYR A 253 -5.18 3.43 15.03
N PRO A 254 -3.97 3.04 15.48
CA PRO A 254 -3.72 2.62 16.87
C PRO A 254 -3.91 3.80 17.84
N SER A 255 -4.99 3.81 18.60
CA SER A 255 -5.25 4.85 19.61
C SER A 255 -4.43 4.63 20.88
N SER A 256 -4.13 3.36 21.20
CA SER A 256 -3.23 2.98 22.28
C SER A 256 -2.44 1.74 21.91
N VAL A 257 -1.13 1.74 22.16
CA VAL A 257 -0.23 0.60 21.98
C VAL A 257 0.61 0.44 23.22
N PHE A 258 0.75 -0.80 23.66
CA PHE A 258 1.64 -1.21 24.73
C PHE A 258 2.37 -2.49 24.30
N ILE A 259 3.70 -2.46 24.32
CA ILE A 259 4.59 -3.58 23.98
C ILE A 259 5.56 -3.75 25.14
N ASP A 260 5.65 -4.98 25.65
CA ASP A 260 6.50 -5.40 26.77
C ASP A 260 7.27 -6.62 26.28
N TYR A 261 8.57 -6.43 26.02
CA TYR A 261 9.39 -7.43 25.34
C TYR A 261 9.78 -8.55 26.29
N GLU A 262 10.16 -8.21 27.52
CA GLU A 262 10.56 -9.12 28.57
C GLU A 262 9.86 -8.76 29.89
N THR A 263 8.90 -9.59 30.34
CA THR A 263 8.05 -9.37 31.53
C THR A 263 8.82 -9.12 32.84
N ALA A 264 10.11 -9.48 32.88
CA ALA A 264 10.98 -9.36 34.06
C ALA A 264 11.96 -8.17 34.00
N VAL A 265 11.96 -7.42 32.89
CA VAL A 265 12.74 -6.21 32.66
C VAL A 265 11.77 -5.02 32.76
N PHE A 266 12.22 -3.90 33.31
CA PHE A 266 11.36 -2.74 33.63
C PHE A 266 11.66 -1.52 32.75
N ASP A 267 12.56 -1.64 31.79
CA ASP A 267 13.03 -0.52 30.97
C ASP A 267 12.90 -0.74 29.46
N ASP A 268 12.27 -1.84 29.07
CA ASP A 268 12.01 -2.24 27.69
C ASP A 268 10.55 -2.03 27.27
N GLU A 269 9.66 -1.61 28.18
CA GLU A 269 8.27 -1.34 27.81
C GLU A 269 8.15 -0.09 26.94
N LEU A 270 7.39 -0.25 25.87
CA LEU A 270 7.10 0.74 24.87
C LEU A 270 5.60 1.01 24.88
N SER A 271 5.20 2.28 24.98
CA SER A 271 3.80 2.64 24.74
C SER A 271 3.65 3.88 23.87
N TYR A 272 2.58 3.86 23.09
CA TYR A 272 2.12 4.98 22.27
C TYR A 272 0.65 5.24 22.57
N SER A 273 0.27 6.50 22.63
CA SER A 273 -1.13 6.92 22.68
C SER A 273 -1.35 8.04 21.69
N ILE A 274 -2.35 7.88 20.83
CA ILE A 274 -2.76 8.92 19.88
C ILE A 274 -4.08 9.52 20.36
N SER A 275 -4.12 10.85 20.45
CA SER A 275 -5.31 11.64 20.74
C SER A 275 -5.46 12.80 19.76
N ASP A 276 -6.59 13.48 19.83
CA ASP A 276 -6.85 14.74 19.09
C ASP A 276 -6.65 14.61 17.57
N PHE A 277 -6.84 13.40 17.04
CA PHE A 277 -6.74 13.12 15.62
C PHE A 277 -7.79 13.94 14.87
N THR A 278 -7.31 14.76 13.94
CA THR A 278 -8.14 15.66 13.14
C THR A 278 -7.68 15.58 11.68
N PRO A 279 -8.52 15.07 10.77
CA PRO A 279 -8.27 15.22 9.33
C PRO A 279 -8.13 16.70 8.98
N LEU A 280 -7.17 17.05 8.13
CA LEU A 280 -7.06 18.42 7.62
C LEU A 280 -7.88 18.56 6.35
N SER A 281 -8.30 19.79 6.05
CA SER A 281 -9.03 20.07 4.82
C SER A 281 -8.22 19.68 3.58
N ILE A 282 -8.91 19.11 2.60
CA ILE A 282 -8.32 18.72 1.32
C ILE A 282 -8.03 19.94 0.44
N THR A 283 -7.08 19.81 -0.49
CA THR A 283 -6.79 20.83 -1.49
C THR A 283 -7.55 20.60 -2.80
N HIS A 284 -7.60 21.63 -3.67
CA HIS A 284 -8.08 21.50 -5.05
C HIS A 284 -7.37 20.39 -5.83
N GLU A 285 -6.05 20.29 -5.68
CA GLU A 285 -5.21 19.30 -6.36
C GLU A 285 -5.58 17.89 -5.92
N GLN A 286 -5.66 17.65 -4.62
CA GLN A 286 -6.04 16.34 -4.09
C GLN A 286 -7.45 15.91 -4.53
N LEU A 287 -8.42 16.84 -4.49
CA LEU A 287 -9.77 16.55 -4.97
C LEU A 287 -9.76 16.16 -6.46
N SER A 288 -8.98 16.88 -7.27
CA SER A 288 -8.82 16.61 -8.70
C SER A 288 -8.15 15.26 -8.98
N ASP A 289 -7.16 14.87 -8.20
CA ASP A 289 -6.47 13.59 -8.32
C ASP A 289 -7.41 12.43 -8.02
N HIS A 290 -8.17 12.51 -6.93
CA HIS A 290 -9.17 11.49 -6.59
C HIS A 290 -10.31 11.43 -7.62
N LEU A 291 -10.76 12.57 -8.16
CA LEU A 291 -11.75 12.57 -9.24
C LEU A 291 -11.21 11.86 -10.49
N THR A 292 -9.95 12.14 -10.87
CA THR A 292 -9.29 11.49 -12.02
C THR A 292 -9.15 9.98 -11.78
N GLY A 293 -8.74 9.58 -10.57
CA GLY A 293 -8.67 8.17 -10.17
C GLY A 293 -10.02 7.47 -10.29
N TRP A 294 -11.08 8.07 -9.74
CA TRP A 294 -12.45 7.54 -9.84
C TRP A 294 -12.91 7.41 -11.30
N GLU A 295 -12.70 8.43 -12.14
CA GLU A 295 -13.11 8.43 -13.54
C GLU A 295 -12.35 7.38 -14.37
N SER A 296 -11.07 7.15 -14.05
CA SER A 296 -10.25 6.14 -14.74
C SER A 296 -10.75 4.71 -14.55
N LEU A 297 -11.45 4.43 -13.46
CA LEU A 297 -12.05 3.11 -13.18
C LEU A 297 -13.28 2.84 -14.06
N GLY A 298 -13.84 3.86 -14.73
CA GLY A 298 -14.97 3.70 -15.64
C GLY A 298 -16.24 3.15 -14.98
N MET A 299 -16.37 3.29 -13.66
CA MET A 299 -17.50 2.73 -12.89
C MET A 299 -18.79 3.49 -13.15
N GLN A 300 -19.76 2.82 -13.77
CA GLN A 300 -21.08 3.38 -14.08
C GLN A 300 -22.23 2.71 -13.31
N SER A 301 -22.00 1.55 -12.70
CA SER A 301 -23.04 0.80 -11.99
C SER A 301 -22.55 0.35 -10.62
N TYR A 302 -23.19 0.83 -9.56
CA TYR A 302 -22.83 0.55 -8.18
C TYR A 302 -24.02 0.82 -7.25
N SER A 303 -24.00 0.21 -6.06
CA SER A 303 -24.89 0.55 -4.96
C SER A 303 -24.10 1.06 -3.76
N MET A 304 -24.68 1.98 -3.01
CA MET A 304 -24.10 2.51 -1.77
C MET A 304 -25.19 2.99 -0.81
N THR A 305 -24.85 3.15 0.46
CA THR A 305 -25.66 3.84 1.46
C THR A 305 -25.00 5.19 1.78
N VAL A 306 -25.72 6.29 1.54
CA VAL A 306 -25.28 7.65 1.90
C VAL A 306 -26.02 8.09 3.16
N HIS A 307 -25.30 8.32 4.26
CA HIS A 307 -25.84 8.89 5.48
C HIS A 307 -25.64 10.41 5.48
N ILE A 308 -26.75 11.17 5.49
CA ILE A 308 -26.74 12.62 5.48
C ILE A 308 -27.11 13.13 6.87
N GLY A 309 -26.18 13.72 7.61
CA GLY A 309 -26.46 14.19 8.97
C GLY A 309 -26.94 15.64 9.06
N CYS A 310 -27.14 16.35 7.93
CA CYS A 310 -27.64 17.73 7.96
C CYS A 310 -29.16 17.79 8.21
N PHE A 311 -29.60 18.64 9.14
CA PHE A 311 -31.03 18.95 9.35
C PHE A 311 -31.62 19.89 8.28
N CYS A 312 -30.78 20.41 7.38
CA CYS A 312 -31.17 21.32 6.32
C CYS A 312 -31.91 20.63 5.15
N SER A 313 -31.80 19.30 5.03
CA SER A 313 -32.36 18.53 3.92
C SER A 313 -32.84 17.15 4.37
N MET A 314 -32.85 16.16 3.45
CA MET A 314 -33.03 14.76 3.84
C MET A 314 -31.98 14.38 4.87
N ASN A 315 -32.42 13.89 6.02
CA ASN A 315 -31.54 13.37 7.07
C ASN A 315 -31.63 11.84 7.10
N GLY A 316 -30.51 11.20 7.45
CA GLY A 316 -30.40 9.77 7.68
C GLY A 316 -29.84 9.01 6.48
N PRO A 317 -29.87 7.67 6.55
CA PRO A 317 -29.31 6.82 5.51
C PRO A 317 -30.25 6.68 4.31
N VAL A 318 -29.66 6.79 3.12
CA VAL A 318 -30.30 6.64 1.81
C VAL A 318 -29.56 5.55 1.04
N GLU A 319 -30.27 4.47 0.71
CA GLU A 319 -29.76 3.44 -0.21
C GLU A 319 -29.88 3.95 -1.63
N VAL A 320 -28.77 4.05 -2.35
CA VAL A 320 -28.74 4.49 -3.75
C VAL A 320 -28.21 3.37 -4.62
N THR A 321 -28.88 3.12 -5.74
CA THR A 321 -28.42 2.20 -6.80
C THR A 321 -28.28 2.98 -8.09
N LEU A 322 -27.10 2.92 -8.70
CA LEU A 322 -26.82 3.48 -10.01
C LEU A 322 -26.67 2.36 -11.04
N GLU A 323 -27.25 2.58 -12.21
CA GLU A 323 -27.09 1.74 -13.39
C GLU A 323 -26.78 2.63 -14.59
N GLY A 324 -25.65 2.40 -15.25
CA GLY A 324 -25.24 3.19 -16.42
C GLY A 324 -25.09 4.68 -16.13
N GLY A 325 -24.57 5.03 -14.96
CA GLY A 325 -24.30 6.40 -14.51
C GLY A 325 -25.52 7.16 -14.03
N LYS A 326 -26.70 6.53 -13.99
CA LYS A 326 -27.97 7.16 -13.58
C LYS A 326 -28.50 6.49 -12.33
N ILE A 327 -29.15 7.26 -11.47
CA ILE A 327 -29.85 6.73 -10.29
C ILE A 327 -31.01 5.86 -10.79
N ALA A 328 -30.89 4.54 -10.62
CA ALA A 328 -31.95 3.58 -10.88
C ALA A 328 -32.94 3.52 -9.71
N ARG A 329 -32.44 3.68 -8.48
CA ARG A 329 -33.23 3.68 -7.24
C ARG A 329 -32.58 4.55 -6.16
N ALA A 330 -33.38 5.24 -5.37
CA ALA A 330 -32.92 5.91 -4.15
C ALA A 330 -33.99 5.84 -3.06
N TYR A 331 -33.72 5.07 -2.00
CA TYR A 331 -34.67 4.76 -0.94
C TYR A 331 -34.19 5.31 0.40
N SER A 332 -34.98 6.19 1.01
CA SER A 332 -34.67 6.68 2.36
C SER A 332 -35.11 5.66 3.41
N LEU A 333 -34.14 5.13 4.15
CA LEU A 333 -34.40 4.22 5.27
C LEU A 333 -35.07 4.94 6.45
N GLN A 334 -34.78 6.23 6.64
CA GLN A 334 -35.39 7.03 7.71
C GLN A 334 -36.90 7.27 7.45
N TYR A 335 -37.27 7.60 6.22
CA TYR A 335 -38.67 7.88 5.87
C TYR A 335 -39.44 6.68 5.32
N GLN A 336 -38.75 5.56 5.09
CA GLN A 336 -39.32 4.31 4.55
C GLN A 336 -40.07 4.56 3.23
N ARG A 337 -39.44 5.28 2.30
CA ARG A 337 -39.98 5.59 0.97
C ARG A 337 -38.87 5.86 -0.05
N GLU A 338 -39.22 5.73 -1.32
CA GLU A 338 -38.43 6.25 -2.43
C GLU A 338 -38.35 7.79 -2.36
N LEU A 339 -37.24 8.33 -2.82
CA LEU A 339 -37.04 9.77 -2.93
C LEU A 339 -37.92 10.37 -4.04
N THR A 340 -38.36 11.61 -3.82
CA THR A 340 -39.07 12.40 -4.84
C THR A 340 -38.11 12.85 -5.94
N LEU A 341 -38.64 13.25 -7.10
CA LEU A 341 -37.81 13.76 -8.20
C LEU A 341 -36.92 14.95 -7.80
N GLN A 342 -37.42 15.83 -6.93
CA GLN A 342 -36.63 16.96 -6.42
C GLN A 342 -35.53 16.50 -5.47
N GLU A 343 -35.79 15.51 -4.62
CA GLU A 343 -34.79 14.94 -3.72
C GLU A 343 -33.68 14.20 -4.48
N LEU A 344 -33.99 13.61 -5.64
CA LEU A 344 -33.02 12.99 -6.54
C LEU A 344 -32.02 13.99 -7.15
N GLU A 345 -32.32 15.28 -7.15
CA GLU A 345 -31.39 16.34 -7.60
C GLU A 345 -30.33 16.69 -6.54
N SER A 346 -30.39 16.07 -5.36
CA SER A 346 -29.40 16.26 -4.31
C SER A 346 -27.98 15.89 -4.80
N PRO A 347 -26.98 16.78 -4.61
CA PRO A 347 -25.63 16.53 -5.08
C PRO A 347 -24.93 15.36 -4.35
N TYR A 348 -25.50 14.88 -3.25
CA TYR A 348 -24.91 13.84 -2.41
C TYR A 348 -25.18 12.41 -2.88
N LEU A 349 -26.09 12.21 -3.85
CA LEU A 349 -26.59 10.88 -4.19
C LEU A 349 -25.73 10.12 -5.21
N THR A 350 -24.76 10.78 -5.85
CA THR A 350 -23.83 10.12 -6.79
C THR A 350 -22.41 10.60 -6.51
N ILE A 351 -21.43 9.71 -6.67
CA ILE A 351 -20.02 10.05 -6.41
C ILE A 351 -19.56 11.23 -7.28
N HIS A 352 -19.92 11.25 -8.57
CA HIS A 352 -19.54 12.34 -9.47
C HIS A 352 -20.18 13.69 -9.09
N SER A 353 -21.46 13.71 -8.70
CA SER A 353 -22.11 14.96 -8.24
C SER A 353 -21.53 15.44 -6.90
N LEU A 354 -21.09 14.51 -6.06
CA LEU A 354 -20.44 14.80 -4.80
C LEU A 354 -19.09 15.47 -5.01
N PHE A 355 -18.25 14.95 -5.90
CA PHE A 355 -17.01 15.62 -6.32
C PHE A 355 -17.24 17.04 -6.81
N LYS A 356 -18.22 17.22 -7.71
CA LYS A 356 -18.58 18.55 -8.22
C LYS A 356 -19.00 19.50 -7.09
N TYR A 357 -19.74 19.00 -6.11
CA TYR A 357 -20.17 19.79 -4.97
C TYR A 357 -19.02 20.15 -4.04
N LEU A 358 -18.12 19.20 -3.74
CA LEU A 358 -16.90 19.45 -2.96
C LEU A 358 -16.01 20.50 -3.63
N GLN A 359 -15.84 20.41 -4.95
CA GLN A 359 -15.09 21.39 -5.75
C GLN A 359 -15.68 22.79 -5.61
N GLN A 360 -17.01 22.90 -5.69
CA GLN A 360 -17.70 24.18 -5.48
C GLN A 360 -17.49 24.74 -4.08
N GLN A 361 -17.45 23.89 -3.03
CA GLN A 361 -17.18 24.37 -1.66
C GLN A 361 -15.75 24.89 -1.53
N LEU A 362 -14.77 24.18 -2.10
CA LEU A 362 -13.37 24.62 -2.13
C LEU A 362 -13.20 25.94 -2.91
N ASP A 363 -13.86 26.08 -4.06
CA ASP A 363 -13.81 27.28 -4.90
C ASP A 363 -14.36 28.53 -4.20
N LEU A 364 -15.36 28.35 -3.32
CA LEU A 364 -15.89 29.45 -2.52
C LEU A 364 -14.89 29.91 -1.45
N GLY A 365 -14.00 29.03 -0.98
CA GLY A 365 -13.03 29.33 0.08
C GLY A 365 -13.66 29.70 1.42
N LEU A 366 -14.97 29.48 1.58
CA LEU A 366 -15.73 29.81 2.79
C LEU A 366 -15.86 28.62 3.74
N SER A 367 -15.47 27.43 3.31
CA SER A 367 -15.70 26.19 4.05
C SER A 367 -14.42 25.42 4.26
N THR A 368 -14.26 24.83 5.45
CA THR A 368 -13.33 23.70 5.59
C THR A 368 -14.02 22.48 5.02
N VAL A 369 -13.31 21.80 4.13
CA VAL A 369 -13.80 20.59 3.46
C VAL A 369 -12.84 19.48 3.85
N GLU A 370 -13.23 18.70 4.84
CA GLU A 370 -12.50 17.52 5.28
C GLU A 370 -13.10 16.32 4.58
N VAL A 371 -12.28 15.55 3.88
CA VAL A 371 -12.73 14.37 3.15
C VAL A 371 -11.74 13.25 3.36
N ILE A 372 -12.28 12.10 3.73
CA ILE A 372 -11.59 10.82 3.67
C ILE A 372 -11.98 10.14 2.37
N PHE A 373 -11.00 9.68 1.61
CA PHE A 373 -11.25 8.91 0.40
C PHE A 373 -10.90 7.44 0.61
N ASP A 374 -11.61 6.56 -0.09
CA ASP A 374 -11.15 5.20 -0.33
C ASP A 374 -9.94 5.26 -1.26
N GLN A 375 -8.75 4.87 -0.79
CA GLN A 375 -7.54 4.97 -1.61
C GLN A 375 -7.52 4.01 -2.82
N SER A 376 -8.30 2.93 -2.80
CA SER A 376 -8.33 1.94 -3.88
C SER A 376 -9.34 2.27 -4.96
N LEU A 377 -10.48 2.84 -4.56
CA LEU A 377 -11.59 3.16 -5.47
C LEU A 377 -11.75 4.66 -5.68
N HIS A 378 -10.99 5.49 -4.97
CA HIS A 378 -10.96 6.95 -5.05
C HIS A 378 -12.27 7.69 -4.76
N PHE A 379 -13.28 7.06 -4.15
CA PHE A 379 -14.52 7.76 -3.78
C PHE A 379 -14.47 8.32 -2.34
N PRO A 380 -15.20 9.40 -2.02
CA PRO A 380 -15.31 9.90 -0.64
C PRO A 380 -16.02 8.90 0.29
N ILE A 381 -15.45 8.60 1.46
CA ILE A 381 -16.04 7.75 2.51
C ILE A 381 -16.68 8.59 3.60
N ASP A 382 -15.98 9.60 4.09
CA ASP A 382 -16.45 10.49 5.15
C ASP A 382 -16.14 11.92 4.75
N ILE A 383 -17.12 12.81 4.93
CA ILE A 383 -17.05 14.19 4.52
C ILE A 383 -17.59 15.04 5.66
N MET A 384 -16.80 16.02 6.07
CA MET A 384 -17.25 17.13 6.90
C MET A 384 -17.07 18.43 6.13
N ILE A 385 -18.17 19.15 5.91
CA ILE A 385 -18.15 20.49 5.32
C ILE A 385 -18.63 21.46 6.39
N ASP A 386 -17.73 22.24 6.96
CA ASP A 386 -18.06 23.35 7.86
C ASP A 386 -18.00 24.65 7.08
N ARG A 387 -19.17 25.27 6.85
CA ARG A 387 -19.31 26.48 6.02
C ARG A 387 -19.06 27.79 6.75
N GLU A 388 -19.08 27.77 8.08
CA GLU A 388 -19.13 29.01 8.86
C GLU A 388 -17.96 29.12 9.85
N GLY A 389 -17.16 28.06 10.01
CA GLY A 389 -16.11 28.00 11.03
C GLY A 389 -16.69 28.18 12.43
N LEU A 390 -17.99 27.87 12.59
CA LEU A 390 -18.75 28.06 13.82
C LEU A 390 -18.89 26.73 14.55
N PRO A 391 -18.75 26.73 15.89
CA PRO A 391 -18.75 25.50 16.65
C PRO A 391 -20.14 24.80 16.66
N VAL A 392 -20.10 23.51 16.31
CA VAL A 392 -20.93 22.34 16.70
C VAL A 392 -22.25 22.01 15.97
N ASP A 393 -22.84 22.84 15.12
CA ASP A 393 -24.08 22.44 14.40
C ASP A 393 -24.25 22.94 12.95
N ALA A 394 -23.26 23.66 12.41
CA ALA A 394 -23.32 24.21 11.05
C ALA A 394 -22.72 23.31 9.95
N GLY A 395 -22.19 22.14 10.33
CA GLY A 395 -21.55 21.21 9.41
C GLY A 395 -22.54 20.35 8.61
N ILE A 396 -22.12 19.91 7.43
CA ILE A 396 -22.80 18.87 6.64
C ILE A 396 -21.98 17.58 6.73
N PRO A 397 -22.19 16.73 7.76
CA PRO A 397 -21.58 15.42 7.80
C PRO A 397 -22.25 14.50 6.78
N LEU A 398 -21.44 13.89 5.91
CA LEU A 398 -21.87 12.88 4.95
C LEU A 398 -20.98 11.64 5.10
N GLN A 399 -21.58 10.46 5.15
CA GLN A 399 -20.84 9.20 5.18
C GLN A 399 -21.35 8.26 4.08
N ILE A 400 -20.44 7.64 3.33
CA ILE A 400 -20.74 6.62 2.34
C ILE A 400 -20.32 5.26 2.90
N SER A 401 -21.23 4.29 2.83
CA SER A 401 -21.06 2.92 3.33
C SER A 401 -21.70 1.92 2.37
N ASP A 402 -21.52 0.62 2.63
CA ASP A 402 -22.10 -0.48 1.83
C ASP A 402 -21.84 -0.40 0.32
N PHE A 403 -20.73 0.23 -0.08
CA PHE A 403 -20.37 0.40 -1.49
C PHE A 403 -20.13 -0.96 -2.14
N LYS A 404 -20.83 -1.23 -3.24
CA LYS A 404 -20.72 -2.48 -4.02
C LYS A 404 -20.78 -2.14 -5.50
N ILE A 405 -19.82 -2.66 -6.26
CA ILE A 405 -19.86 -2.61 -7.72
C ILE A 405 -20.96 -3.57 -8.20
N ILE A 406 -21.80 -3.12 -9.12
CA ILE A 406 -22.82 -3.97 -9.74
C ILE A 406 -22.26 -4.40 -11.09
N GLU A 407 -21.81 -5.65 -11.17
CA GLU A 407 -21.49 -6.23 -12.47
C GLU A 407 -22.78 -6.29 -13.28
N LEU A 408 -22.85 -5.47 -14.33
CA LEU A 408 -23.86 -5.65 -15.34
C LEU A 408 -23.59 -7.02 -15.94
N ASN A 409 -24.47 -7.98 -15.64
CA ASN A 409 -24.52 -9.26 -16.32
C ASN A 409 -24.73 -8.98 -17.81
N ASN A 410 -23.64 -8.71 -18.53
CA ASN A 410 -23.56 -8.72 -19.97
C ASN A 410 -23.62 -10.18 -20.42
N SER A 411 -24.67 -10.89 -20.03
CA SER A 411 -25.14 -12.08 -20.72
C SER A 411 -25.82 -11.67 -22.03
N SER A 412 -25.14 -10.83 -22.81
CA SER A 412 -25.34 -10.74 -24.24
C SER A 412 -24.59 -11.92 -24.81
N SER A 413 -25.24 -13.08 -24.79
CA SER A 413 -24.84 -14.24 -25.59
C SER A 413 -24.40 -13.73 -26.96
N SER A 414 -23.13 -13.93 -27.30
CA SER A 414 -22.56 -13.70 -28.62
C SER A 414 -23.23 -14.66 -29.60
N SER A 415 -24.47 -14.34 -29.97
CA SER A 415 -25.04 -14.82 -31.21
C SER A 415 -24.23 -14.16 -32.30
N SER A 416 -23.39 -14.96 -32.95
CA SER A 416 -22.72 -14.63 -34.20
C SER A 416 -23.76 -14.21 -35.23
N VAL A 417 -24.11 -12.92 -35.25
CA VAL A 417 -24.86 -12.29 -36.32
C VAL A 417 -23.84 -11.85 -37.36
N GLY A 418 -23.99 -12.42 -38.55
CA GLY A 418 -23.07 -12.26 -39.66
C GLY A 418 -22.89 -10.81 -40.08
N GLN A 419 -21.71 -10.55 -40.64
CA GLN A 419 -21.40 -9.39 -41.46
C GLN A 419 -22.49 -9.22 -42.53
N ASN A 420 -23.28 -8.15 -42.42
CA ASN A 420 -23.87 -7.35 -43.50
C ASN A 420 -24.98 -6.49 -42.91
N GLU A 421 -24.87 -5.16 -43.01
CA GLU A 421 -25.91 -4.20 -43.45
C GLU A 421 -25.61 -2.76 -42.99
N CYS A 422 -24.79 -2.04 -43.78
CA CYS A 422 -24.86 -0.57 -43.87
C CYS A 422 -25.61 -0.16 -45.16
N ASN A 423 -26.75 -0.80 -45.43
CA ASN A 423 -27.56 -0.50 -46.61
C ASN A 423 -29.00 -0.18 -46.18
N GLY A 424 -29.32 1.10 -46.08
CA GLY A 424 -30.73 1.53 -46.07
C GLY A 424 -31.12 2.66 -45.12
N HIS A 425 -30.30 3.69 -44.90
CA HIS A 425 -30.74 4.86 -44.15
C HIS A 425 -30.99 6.09 -45.04
N SER A 426 -32.13 6.71 -44.73
CA SER A 426 -32.66 7.96 -45.28
C SER A 426 -31.69 9.12 -44.97
N PRO A 427 -31.53 10.11 -45.85
CA PRO A 427 -30.51 11.16 -45.73
C PRO A 427 -30.69 12.18 -44.58
N TYR A 428 -31.44 11.86 -43.52
CA TYR A 428 -31.74 12.79 -42.42
C TYR A 428 -31.58 12.24 -41.00
N GLU A 429 -31.05 11.03 -40.80
CA GLU A 429 -30.70 10.53 -39.46
C GLU A 429 -29.19 10.27 -39.35
N TYR A 430 -28.58 10.87 -38.32
CA TYR A 430 -27.16 10.79 -38.02
C TYR A 430 -26.89 9.58 -37.11
N ASP A 431 -26.11 8.62 -37.59
CA ASP A 431 -25.62 7.47 -36.81
C ASP A 431 -24.09 7.60 -36.61
N PRO A 432 -23.62 7.85 -35.38
CA PRO A 432 -22.20 8.06 -35.08
C PRO A 432 -21.32 6.82 -35.22
N VAL A 433 -21.87 5.63 -35.49
CA VAL A 433 -21.09 4.38 -35.61
C VAL A 433 -20.47 4.19 -37.01
N CYS A 434 -20.98 4.90 -38.04
CA CYS A 434 -20.62 4.63 -39.44
C CYS A 434 -19.65 5.63 -40.11
N ASN A 435 -19.13 6.65 -39.43
CA ASN A 435 -18.21 7.63 -40.05
C ASN A 435 -17.17 8.22 -39.07
N PRO A 436 -15.96 7.63 -38.96
CA PRO A 436 -14.93 8.11 -38.03
C PRO A 436 -14.12 9.32 -38.51
N ASP A 437 -14.28 9.78 -39.76
CA ASP A 437 -13.40 10.81 -40.38
C ASP A 437 -14.09 12.18 -40.57
N PHE A 438 -14.68 12.76 -39.52
CA PHE A 438 -15.21 14.13 -39.56
C PHE A 438 -14.34 15.10 -38.73
N HIS A 439 -13.48 15.86 -39.41
CA HIS A 439 -12.75 16.99 -38.83
C HIS A 439 -13.63 18.25 -38.86
N TYR A 440 -13.75 18.96 -37.73
CA TYR A 440 -14.38 20.28 -37.68
C TYR A 440 -13.45 21.33 -38.26
N ASP A 441 -13.90 22.03 -39.31
CA ASP A 441 -13.23 23.19 -39.89
C ASP A 441 -13.68 24.46 -39.14
N ILE A 442 -12.83 25.01 -38.28
CA ILE A 442 -13.12 26.24 -37.51
C ILE A 442 -12.76 27.45 -38.39
N HIS A 443 -13.77 28.17 -38.88
CA HIS A 443 -13.56 29.44 -39.60
C HIS A 443 -13.47 30.62 -38.62
N CYS A 444 -12.26 31.17 -38.43
CA CYS A 444 -12.07 32.48 -37.82
C CYS A 444 -12.37 33.60 -38.84
N PRO A 445 -12.98 34.73 -38.42
CA PRO A 445 -13.23 35.86 -39.33
C PRO A 445 -11.91 36.46 -39.85
N ALA A 446 -11.93 36.90 -41.11
CA ALA A 446 -10.74 37.38 -41.81
C ALA A 446 -10.06 38.55 -41.07
N GLY A 447 -8.77 38.38 -40.74
CA GLY A 447 -7.91 39.40 -40.12
C GLY A 447 -7.47 39.12 -38.68
N TYR A 448 -7.81 37.96 -38.10
CA TYR A 448 -7.37 37.56 -36.77
C TYR A 448 -6.27 36.48 -36.86
N ASP A 449 -5.11 36.74 -36.28
CA ASP A 449 -3.97 35.82 -36.18
C ASP A 449 -3.79 35.42 -34.70
N PRO A 450 -4.44 34.34 -34.22
CA PRO A 450 -4.37 33.95 -32.82
C PRO A 450 -2.99 33.32 -32.51
N LYS A 451 -2.45 33.66 -31.33
CA LYS A 451 -1.29 32.95 -30.77
C LYS A 451 -1.69 31.52 -30.36
N PRO A 452 -0.74 30.58 -30.21
CA PRO A 452 -1.00 29.15 -30.10
C PRO A 452 -1.98 28.69 -28.99
N ASP A 453 -2.30 29.56 -28.03
CA ASP A 453 -3.03 29.20 -26.81
C ASP A 453 -4.35 29.97 -26.63
N GLU A 454 -4.82 30.74 -27.62
CA GLU A 454 -6.09 31.49 -27.54
C GLU A 454 -7.21 30.87 -28.37
N TYR A 455 -8.26 30.37 -27.70
CA TYR A 455 -9.52 29.95 -28.33
C TYR A 455 -10.48 31.13 -28.52
N CYS A 456 -11.09 31.24 -29.70
CA CYS A 456 -12.08 32.27 -30.01
C CYS A 456 -13.41 32.01 -29.29
N LEU A 457 -13.65 32.68 -28.15
CA LEU A 457 -14.96 32.71 -27.49
C LEU A 457 -15.82 33.85 -28.06
N THR A 458 -16.92 33.52 -28.72
CA THR A 458 -17.95 34.52 -29.07
C THR A 458 -18.75 34.90 -27.83
N ARG A 459 -18.60 36.15 -27.38
CA ARG A 459 -19.35 36.73 -26.26
C ARG A 459 -20.71 37.20 -26.76
N ASP A 460 -21.79 36.51 -26.37
CA ASP A 460 -23.15 36.99 -26.57
C ASP A 460 -23.41 38.21 -25.68
N THR A 461 -23.64 39.37 -26.29
CA THR A 461 -24.12 40.58 -25.62
C THR A 461 -25.54 40.88 -26.06
N SER A 462 -26.52 40.51 -25.24
CA SER A 462 -27.87 41.10 -25.29
C SER A 462 -28.11 41.93 -24.05
N SER A 463 -28.31 43.23 -24.25
CA SER A 463 -28.59 44.25 -23.24
C SER A 463 -30.07 44.64 -23.20
N SER A 464 -30.40 45.43 -22.17
CA SER A 464 -31.68 46.11 -21.83
C SER A 464 -32.56 45.32 -20.83
N SER A 465 -33.06 45.90 -19.73
CA SER A 465 -33.28 47.29 -19.35
C SER A 465 -33.27 47.46 -17.82
N SER A 466 -32.51 48.43 -17.31
CA SER A 466 -32.56 48.88 -15.91
C SER A 466 -33.65 49.94 -15.73
N THR A 467 -34.50 49.75 -14.71
CA THR A 467 -35.40 50.81 -14.21
C THR A 467 -35.06 51.02 -12.74
N ASN A 468 -34.65 52.25 -12.42
CA ASN A 468 -34.39 52.73 -11.07
C ASN A 468 -35.68 52.73 -10.23
N ILE A 469 -35.60 52.23 -9.00
CA ILE A 469 -36.44 52.70 -7.88
C ILE A 469 -35.54 52.84 -6.65
N ASN A 470 -35.41 54.07 -6.18
CA ASN A 470 -34.88 54.44 -4.88
C ASN A 470 -35.99 54.43 -3.82
N GLU A 471 -35.58 54.22 -2.57
CA GLU A 471 -36.22 54.65 -1.30
C GLU A 471 -37.58 54.01 -0.92
N HIS A 472 -37.64 53.23 0.16
CA HIS A 472 -37.79 53.71 1.56
C HIS A 472 -38.21 52.56 2.51
N LEU A 473 -37.61 52.60 3.71
CA LEU A 473 -38.20 52.32 5.04
C LEU A 473 -38.27 50.90 5.63
N TYR A 474 -37.76 50.86 6.87
CA TYR A 474 -37.87 49.93 8.01
C TYR A 474 -37.10 48.61 8.00
#